data_AF-A0A4Z1JE40-F1
#
_entry.id   AF-A0A4Z1JE40-F1
#
_cell.length_a   1.000
_cell.length_b   1.000
_cell.length_c   1.000
_cell.angle_alpha   90.00
_cell.angle_beta   90.00
_cell.angle_gamma   90.00
#
_symmetry.space_group_name_H-M   'P 1'
#
loop_
_entity.id
_entity.type
_entity.pdbx_description
1 polymer ?
#
loop_
_entity_poly.entity_id
_entity_poly.type
_entity_poly.pdbx_seq_one_letter_code
_entity_poly.pdbx_strand_id
1 'polypeptide(L)'
;MATSEPFLDSLWAMIERVTHYMNTIRIPILGEWSFRSIFQIGLIWYLVIKLSTRSTQLEEYRKRLHNAEAQIQRDAKSRKEVAEIATDLKGMLEGRSGILENDHELASIVKKVDGISLATATAQQKDISKSISSPSGPKMTISQLYIYPIKSLRGCSLPSATLTKEGFSYDRKFMLLRIHDPNSKWGRYQNMHISEFPEMALFHTSITDSTLHVTYHAPSSSPQTPVSPHPTLTIDLSPSTLSHLPEISITMHKSPMTAYDMGSTYNNWFSQHFKYPVLLAYAGPNRRLVLGNLPGKPATYTPPTRPLLQKIPLLNSLLPTPKPPSIIFNDCAPYLIITQSSCDDVTSRLPSGPSPTPKMDITKFRANIIISGSPRAYDEDYWGGLTFSSNSPSDANSDSKSPKEIILTANCGRCVSLNVDHETGTSAPKEKEVLKLLMKDRRVDDGMKYSPIFGRYGFLGNGDVNEGKVLRVGDAVQVSRRNGERTRFYWPGIST
;
A
#
# COMPACT_ATOMS: atom_id res chain seq x y z
N MET A 1 20.37 7.18 -43.35
CA MET A 1 20.70 5.78 -43.68
C MET A 1 19.47 5.16 -44.32
N ALA A 2 19.59 4.68 -45.56
CA ALA A 2 18.48 4.06 -46.29
C ALA A 2 18.19 2.66 -45.72
N THR A 3 17.00 2.47 -45.17
CA THR A 3 16.44 1.15 -44.85
C THR A 3 16.13 0.43 -46.15
N SER A 4 16.78 -0.70 -46.41
CA SER A 4 16.61 -1.47 -47.64
C SER A 4 15.17 -2.00 -47.77
N GLU A 5 14.56 -1.78 -48.93
CA GLU A 5 13.21 -2.23 -49.36
C GLU A 5 12.81 -3.67 -48.97
N PRO A 6 13.70 -4.69 -48.91
CA PRO A 6 13.32 -6.06 -48.54
C PRO A 6 12.71 -6.21 -47.15
N PHE A 7 13.02 -5.28 -46.23
CA PHE A 7 12.44 -5.28 -44.88
C PHE A 7 10.97 -4.84 -44.88
N LEU A 8 10.63 -3.85 -45.71
CA LEU A 8 9.27 -3.32 -45.82
C LEU A 8 8.34 -4.33 -46.50
N ASP A 9 8.84 -5.08 -47.48
CA ASP A 9 8.07 -6.13 -48.16
C ASP A 9 7.79 -7.33 -47.24
N SER A 10 8.78 -7.74 -46.43
CA SER A 10 8.61 -8.81 -45.45
C SER A 10 7.63 -8.41 -44.34
N LEU A 11 7.67 -7.13 -43.93
CA LEU A 11 6.73 -6.56 -42.95
C LEU A 11 5.31 -6.52 -43.51
N TRP A 12 5.13 -6.14 -44.78
CA TRP A 12 3.85 -6.16 -45.47
C TRP A 12 3.26 -7.56 -45.57
N ALA A 13 4.06 -8.56 -45.95
CA ALA A 13 3.63 -9.96 -46.03
C ALA A 13 3.26 -10.56 -44.66
N MET A 14 3.81 -10.03 -43.56
CA MET A 14 3.44 -10.42 -42.19
C MET A 14 2.07 -9.83 -41.80
N ILE A 15 1.85 -8.56 -42.14
CA ILE A 15 0.59 -7.85 -41.85
C ILE A 15 -0.58 -8.51 -42.57
N GLU A 16 -0.43 -8.84 -43.86
CA GLU A 16 -1.48 -9.53 -44.62
C GLU A 16 -1.84 -10.89 -44.01
N ARG A 17 -0.85 -11.64 -43.53
CA ARG A 17 -1.08 -12.94 -42.87
C ARG A 17 -1.82 -12.82 -41.55
N VAL A 18 -1.52 -11.80 -40.74
CA VAL A 18 -2.21 -11.55 -39.47
C VAL A 18 -3.65 -11.09 -39.72
N THR A 19 -3.86 -10.20 -40.70
CA THR A 19 -5.20 -9.74 -41.08
C THR A 19 -6.04 -10.89 -41.65
N HIS A 20 -5.46 -11.75 -42.48
CA HIS A 20 -6.15 -12.93 -43.00
C HIS A 20 -6.50 -13.92 -41.87
N TYR A 21 -5.56 -14.22 -40.97
CA TYR A 21 -5.78 -15.10 -39.82
C TYR A 21 -6.91 -14.62 -38.90
N MET A 22 -7.00 -13.31 -38.65
CA MET A 22 -8.06 -12.70 -37.84
C MET A 22 -9.43 -12.72 -38.51
N ASN A 23 -9.48 -12.64 -39.85
CA ASN A 23 -10.75 -12.69 -40.60
C ASN A 23 -11.29 -14.12 -40.77
N THR A 24 -10.42 -15.13 -40.79
CA THR A 24 -10.81 -16.53 -40.98
C THR A 24 -11.33 -17.17 -39.68
N ILE A 25 -10.93 -16.66 -38.51
CA ILE A 25 -11.31 -17.22 -37.22
C ILE A 25 -12.49 -16.42 -36.63
N ARG A 26 -13.72 -16.81 -36.99
CA ARG A 26 -14.94 -16.40 -36.26
C ARG A 26 -14.98 -17.14 -34.91
N ILE A 27 -14.38 -16.56 -33.86
CA ILE A 27 -14.57 -17.03 -32.47
C ILE A 27 -15.65 -16.15 -31.79
N PRO A 28 -16.82 -16.71 -31.45
CA PRO A 28 -17.91 -15.99 -30.80
C PRO A 28 -17.83 -16.10 -29.27
N ILE A 29 -16.68 -15.76 -28.67
CA ILE A 29 -16.55 -15.60 -27.22
C ILE A 29 -15.59 -14.43 -26.99
N LEU A 30 -16.14 -13.22 -26.79
CA LEU A 30 -15.58 -12.08 -26.05
C LEU A 30 -16.47 -10.85 -26.33
N GLY A 31 -17.38 -10.55 -25.39
CA GLY A 31 -18.21 -9.35 -25.45
C GLY A 31 -17.40 -8.06 -25.26
N GLU A 32 -17.73 -7.07 -26.10
CA GLU A 32 -17.49 -5.61 -26.02
C GLU A 32 -16.04 -5.09 -25.98
N TRP A 33 -15.45 -4.97 -27.16
CA TRP A 33 -14.39 -4.01 -27.45
C TRP A 33 -14.96 -2.60 -27.61
N SER A 34 -14.79 -1.71 -26.62
CA SER A 34 -15.20 -0.30 -26.69
C SER A 34 -14.01 0.65 -26.93
N PHE A 35 -14.00 1.29 -28.11
CA PHE A 35 -13.26 2.50 -28.56
C PHE A 35 -11.72 2.55 -28.48
N ARG A 36 -11.09 2.10 -27.37
CA ARG A 36 -9.62 2.19 -27.18
C ARG A 36 -8.81 1.35 -28.16
N SER A 37 -9.37 0.24 -28.63
CA SER A 37 -8.63 -0.67 -29.52
C SER A 37 -8.66 -0.25 -30.99
N ILE A 38 -9.66 0.52 -31.43
CA ILE A 38 -9.79 1.02 -32.81
C ILE A 38 -8.92 2.26 -33.02
N PHE A 39 -8.77 3.09 -31.97
CA PHE A 39 -7.94 4.30 -32.01
C PHE A 39 -6.42 4.00 -31.99
N GLN A 40 -6.02 2.96 -31.25
CA GLN A 40 -4.63 2.48 -31.27
C GLN A 40 -4.22 1.95 -32.65
N ILE A 41 -5.13 1.38 -33.44
CA ILE A 41 -4.82 0.88 -34.79
C ILE A 41 -4.67 2.02 -35.81
N GLY A 42 -5.51 3.06 -35.76
CA GLY A 42 -5.50 4.13 -36.76
C GLY A 42 -4.36 5.15 -36.60
N LEU A 43 -3.96 5.49 -35.37
CA LEU A 43 -2.86 6.43 -35.14
C LEU A 43 -1.51 5.82 -35.51
N ILE A 44 -1.38 4.50 -35.31
CA ILE A 44 -0.29 3.69 -35.84
C ILE A 44 -0.25 3.78 -37.37
N TRP A 45 -1.39 3.92 -38.06
CA TRP A 45 -1.50 4.19 -39.50
C TRP A 45 -1.08 5.61 -39.90
N TYR A 46 -1.42 6.63 -39.10
CA TYR A 46 -1.12 8.05 -39.37
C TYR A 46 0.37 8.38 -39.25
N LEU A 47 1.07 7.70 -38.33
CA LEU A 47 2.53 7.75 -38.21
C LEU A 47 3.25 7.17 -39.44
N VAL A 48 2.64 6.25 -40.18
CA VAL A 48 3.42 5.51 -41.16
C VAL A 48 3.69 6.37 -42.38
N ILE A 49 2.78 7.24 -42.86
CA ILE A 49 2.97 7.84 -44.20
C ILE A 49 2.59 9.32 -44.32
N LYS A 50 2.72 10.06 -43.22
CA LYS A 50 3.20 11.47 -43.26
C LYS A 50 4.60 11.61 -43.94
N LEU A 51 5.07 10.53 -44.55
CA LEU A 51 6.28 10.29 -45.33
C LEU A 51 6.02 9.95 -46.83
N SER A 52 4.81 10.11 -47.39
CA SER A 52 4.63 10.06 -48.86
C SER A 52 3.75 11.21 -49.36
N THR A 53 4.30 11.99 -50.29
CA THR A 53 3.90 13.37 -50.58
C THR A 53 2.84 13.48 -51.68
N ARG A 54 1.87 14.40 -51.46
CA ARG A 54 0.84 14.98 -52.37
C ARG A 54 -0.47 14.19 -52.55
N SER A 55 -1.56 14.69 -51.96
CA SER A 55 -2.94 14.47 -52.43
C SER A 55 -3.93 15.42 -51.74
N THR A 56 -4.92 15.91 -52.48
CA THR A 56 -6.01 16.82 -52.04
C THR A 56 -6.93 16.23 -50.97
N GLN A 57 -6.87 14.91 -50.70
CA GLN A 57 -7.58 14.30 -49.57
C GLN A 57 -7.04 14.72 -48.19
N LEU A 58 -5.82 15.28 -48.11
CA LEU A 58 -5.20 15.69 -46.85
C LEU A 58 -5.96 16.82 -46.13
N GLU A 59 -6.57 17.75 -46.87
CA GLU A 59 -7.25 18.92 -46.29
C GLU A 59 -8.55 18.54 -45.57
N GLU A 60 -9.24 17.51 -46.05
CA GLU A 60 -10.45 17.00 -45.41
C GLU A 60 -10.13 16.21 -44.12
N TYR A 61 -9.04 15.46 -44.10
CA TYR A 61 -8.55 14.79 -42.88
C TYR A 61 -8.05 15.78 -41.82
N ARG A 62 -7.40 16.88 -42.21
CA ARG A 62 -7.04 17.98 -41.29
C ARG A 62 -8.29 18.63 -40.67
N LYS A 63 -9.35 18.85 -41.45
CA LYS A 63 -10.61 19.43 -40.97
C LYS A 63 -11.33 18.51 -39.97
N ARG A 64 -11.30 17.18 -40.20
CA ARG A 64 -11.83 16.17 -39.28
C ARG A 64 -11.01 16.06 -37.99
N LEU A 65 -9.68 16.15 -38.08
CA LEU A 65 -8.79 16.20 -36.91
C LEU A 65 -9.06 17.44 -36.07
N HIS A 66 -9.24 18.60 -36.69
CA HIS A 66 -9.56 19.85 -36.00
C HIS A 66 -10.93 19.81 -35.29
N ASN A 67 -11.92 19.15 -35.90
CA ASN A 67 -13.21 18.91 -35.26
C ASN A 67 -13.10 17.93 -34.07
N ALA A 68 -12.25 16.91 -34.17
CA ALA A 68 -11.97 15.99 -33.06
C ALA A 68 -11.23 16.70 -31.90
N GLU A 69 -10.28 17.58 -32.20
CA GLU A 69 -9.61 18.44 -31.22
C GLU A 69 -10.60 19.41 -30.55
N ALA A 70 -11.49 20.03 -31.31
CA ALA A 70 -12.57 20.89 -30.79
C ALA A 70 -13.62 20.13 -29.95
N GLN A 71 -13.69 18.80 -30.11
CA GLN A 71 -14.56 17.92 -29.32
C GLN A 71 -13.86 17.46 -28.04
N ILE A 72 -12.55 17.23 -28.08
CA ILE A 72 -11.68 16.99 -26.91
C ILE A 72 -11.63 18.21 -25.99
N GLN A 73 -11.65 19.43 -26.55
CA GLN A 73 -11.71 20.66 -25.74
C GLN A 73 -13.03 20.83 -24.98
N ARG A 74 -14.12 20.13 -25.34
CA ARG A 74 -15.44 20.29 -24.69
C ARG A 74 -15.69 19.34 -23.52
N ASP A 75 -14.95 18.24 -23.37
CA ASP A 75 -15.17 17.27 -22.30
C ASP A 75 -14.04 17.26 -21.25
N ALA A 76 -14.39 17.55 -19.99
CA ALA A 76 -13.45 17.65 -18.87
C ALA A 76 -12.76 16.32 -18.53
N LYS A 77 -13.43 15.20 -18.80
CA LYS A 77 -12.90 13.85 -18.55
C LYS A 77 -11.80 13.51 -19.55
N SER A 78 -12.03 13.83 -20.83
CA SER A 78 -11.07 13.64 -21.92
C SER A 78 -9.80 14.51 -21.76
N ARG A 79 -9.92 15.75 -21.26
CA ARG A 79 -8.75 16.61 -20.97
C ARG A 79 -7.82 16.04 -19.90
N LYS A 80 -8.38 15.38 -18.89
CA LYS A 80 -7.61 14.78 -17.79
C LYS A 80 -6.85 13.54 -18.26
N GLU A 81 -7.49 12.68 -19.06
CA GLU A 81 -6.84 11.51 -19.64
C GLU A 81 -5.73 11.91 -20.63
N VAL A 82 -5.93 12.96 -21.44
CA VAL A 82 -4.90 13.46 -22.37
C VAL A 82 -3.71 14.08 -21.62
N ALA A 83 -3.94 14.80 -20.52
CA ALA A 83 -2.87 15.37 -19.70
C ALA A 83 -2.04 14.29 -18.97
N GLU A 84 -2.68 13.23 -18.49
CA GLU A 84 -1.99 12.08 -17.89
C GLU A 84 -1.16 11.34 -18.94
N ILE A 85 -1.70 11.11 -20.15
CA ILE A 85 -0.97 10.48 -21.26
C ILE A 85 0.20 11.35 -21.75
N ALA A 86 0.04 12.67 -21.84
CA ALA A 86 1.11 13.58 -22.21
C ALA A 86 2.25 13.60 -21.18
N THR A 87 1.91 13.45 -19.89
CA THR A 87 2.88 13.36 -18.79
C THR A 87 3.66 12.05 -18.84
N ASP A 88 2.98 10.93 -19.12
CA ASP A 88 3.63 9.62 -19.31
C ASP A 88 4.53 9.61 -20.55
N LEU A 89 4.09 10.21 -21.66
CA LEU A 89 4.88 10.33 -22.88
C LEU A 89 6.14 11.19 -22.67
N LYS A 90 6.02 12.27 -21.87
CA LYS A 90 7.16 13.12 -21.49
C LYS A 90 8.20 12.34 -20.68
N GLY A 91 7.77 11.57 -19.68
CA GLY A 91 8.67 10.70 -18.91
C GLY A 91 9.37 9.64 -19.77
N MET A 92 8.65 9.07 -20.75
CA MET A 92 9.24 8.12 -21.70
C MET A 92 10.25 8.75 -22.67
N LEU A 93 10.02 10.00 -23.08
CA LEU A 93 10.90 10.73 -24.00
C LEU A 93 12.15 11.28 -23.29
N GLU A 94 12.02 11.78 -22.05
CA GLU A 94 13.14 12.23 -21.23
C GLU A 94 14.08 11.05 -20.86
N GLY A 95 13.53 9.85 -20.65
CA GLY A 95 14.31 8.62 -20.46
C GLY A 95 15.06 8.13 -21.71
N ARG A 96 14.64 8.55 -22.91
CA ARG A 96 15.33 8.24 -24.19
C ARG A 96 16.24 9.35 -24.69
N SER A 97 16.02 10.60 -24.27
CA SER A 97 16.86 11.77 -24.53
C SER A 97 18.32 11.54 -24.14
N GLY A 98 18.55 10.85 -23.01
CA GLY A 98 19.91 10.49 -22.56
C GLY A 98 20.67 9.50 -23.46
N ILE A 99 20.05 8.94 -24.50
CA ILE A 99 20.67 7.99 -25.44
C ILE A 99 20.96 8.65 -26.80
N LEU A 100 20.38 9.83 -27.09
CA LEU A 100 20.47 10.51 -28.37
C LEU A 100 20.80 11.99 -28.15
N GLU A 101 22.04 12.29 -27.78
CA GLU A 101 22.48 13.63 -27.36
C GLU A 101 22.42 14.73 -28.44
N ASN A 102 22.00 14.46 -29.68
CA ASN A 102 22.05 15.45 -30.77
C ASN A 102 20.81 15.51 -31.68
N ASP A 103 19.62 15.13 -31.20
CA ASP A 103 18.41 15.21 -32.03
C ASP A 103 17.56 16.46 -31.75
N HIS A 104 17.79 17.50 -32.55
CA HIS A 104 17.09 18.79 -32.50
C HIS A 104 15.56 18.65 -32.69
N GLU A 105 15.10 17.52 -33.27
CA GLU A 105 13.71 17.22 -33.53
C GLU A 105 12.98 16.71 -32.26
N LEU A 106 13.66 15.92 -31.42
CA LEU A 106 13.16 15.47 -30.12
C LEU A 106 12.98 16.64 -29.14
N ALA A 107 13.93 17.57 -29.11
CA ALA A 107 13.83 18.78 -28.29
C ALA A 107 12.64 19.68 -28.69
N SER A 108 12.33 19.75 -30.00
CA SER A 108 11.16 20.48 -30.52
C SER A 108 9.82 19.84 -30.12
N ILE A 109 9.78 18.50 -30.05
CA ILE A 109 8.60 17.75 -29.62
C ILE A 109 8.35 17.93 -28.11
N VAL A 110 9.40 17.87 -27.28
CA VAL A 110 9.30 18.14 -25.83
C VAL A 110 8.76 19.55 -25.56
N LYS A 111 9.26 20.55 -26.30
CA LYS A 111 8.80 21.94 -26.17
C LYS A 111 7.32 22.14 -26.56
N LYS A 112 6.81 21.36 -27.52
CA LYS A 112 5.38 21.36 -27.90
C LYS A 112 4.51 20.69 -26.85
N VAL A 113 5.00 19.62 -26.21
CA VAL A 113 4.31 18.97 -25.08
C VAL A 113 4.23 19.90 -23.87
N ASP A 114 5.30 20.66 -23.60
CA ASP A 114 5.31 21.69 -22.55
C ASP A 114 4.27 22.80 -22.80
N GLY A 115 4.10 23.22 -24.06
CA GLY A 115 3.08 24.20 -24.45
C GLY A 115 1.64 23.72 -24.19
N ILE A 116 1.37 22.42 -24.38
CA ILE A 116 0.04 21.82 -24.13
C ILE A 116 -0.23 21.71 -22.63
N SER A 117 0.76 21.31 -21.83
CA SER A 117 0.64 21.29 -20.36
C SER A 117 0.39 22.68 -19.78
N LEU A 118 1.06 23.71 -20.29
CA LEU A 118 0.90 25.10 -19.81
C LEU A 118 -0.46 25.69 -20.18
N ALA A 119 -0.97 25.44 -21.39
CA ALA A 119 -2.29 25.88 -21.82
C ALA A 119 -3.43 25.24 -20.99
N THR A 120 -3.24 24.00 -20.53
CA THR A 120 -4.23 23.27 -19.72
C THR A 120 -4.22 23.73 -18.26
N ALA A 121 -3.05 24.07 -17.71
CA ALA A 121 -2.91 24.63 -16.36
C ALA A 121 -3.51 26.05 -16.25
N THR A 122 -3.38 26.86 -17.30
CA THR A 122 -3.89 28.25 -17.32
C THR A 122 -5.42 28.30 -17.41
N ALA A 123 -6.06 27.28 -18.00
CA ALA A 123 -7.51 27.15 -18.05
C ALA A 123 -8.13 26.70 -16.70
N GLN A 124 -7.39 25.93 -15.88
CA GLN A 124 -7.82 25.58 -14.52
C GLN A 124 -7.71 26.74 -13.52
N GLN A 125 -6.79 27.69 -13.74
CA GLN A 125 -6.54 28.79 -12.80
C GLN A 125 -7.61 29.90 -12.83
N LYS A 126 -8.38 30.01 -13.93
CA LYS A 126 -9.46 31.02 -14.05
C LYS A 126 -10.78 30.64 -13.36
N ASP A 127 -11.04 29.37 -13.09
CA ASP A 127 -12.26 28.90 -12.39
C ASP A 127 -12.06 28.72 -10.87
N ILE A 128 -10.83 28.65 -10.36
CA ILE A 128 -10.54 28.43 -8.93
C ILE A 128 -10.48 29.74 -8.12
N SER A 129 -10.38 30.91 -8.78
CA SER A 129 -10.23 32.21 -8.11
C SER A 129 -11.53 32.82 -7.56
N LYS A 130 -12.67 32.11 -7.64
CA LYS A 130 -13.95 32.51 -7.04
C LYS A 130 -14.56 31.43 -6.13
N SER A 131 -13.78 30.85 -5.22
CA SER A 131 -14.26 30.42 -3.89
C SER A 131 -13.12 29.76 -3.09
N ILE A 132 -12.28 30.56 -2.43
CA ILE A 132 -11.49 30.07 -1.30
C ILE A 132 -11.74 31.02 -0.13
N SER A 133 -12.92 30.88 0.48
CA SER A 133 -12.97 30.96 1.92
C SER A 133 -12.30 29.69 2.44
N SER A 134 -11.28 29.84 3.28
CA SER A 134 -10.65 28.77 4.02
C SER A 134 -11.72 27.83 4.60
N PRO A 135 -11.66 26.50 4.37
CA PRO A 135 -12.62 25.62 5.00
C PRO A 135 -12.32 25.62 6.50
N SER A 136 -13.25 26.17 7.28
CA SER A 136 -13.32 26.17 8.75
C SER A 136 -13.61 24.77 9.32
N GLY A 137 -13.04 23.73 8.71
CA GLY A 137 -13.10 22.37 9.23
C GLY A 137 -12.12 22.19 10.40
N PRO A 138 -12.38 21.25 11.32
CA PRO A 138 -11.43 20.91 12.38
C PRO A 138 -10.08 20.52 11.77
N LYS A 139 -8.99 21.12 12.28
CA LYS A 139 -7.62 20.83 11.84
C LYS A 139 -7.25 19.40 12.27
N MET A 140 -7.15 18.48 11.31
CA MET A 140 -6.70 17.11 11.58
C MET A 140 -5.19 17.08 11.86
N THR A 141 -4.79 16.28 12.85
CA THR A 141 -3.39 16.07 13.21
C THR A 141 -3.11 14.61 13.56
N ILE A 142 -1.85 14.21 13.49
CA ILE A 142 -1.40 12.91 14.03
C ILE A 142 -1.47 12.99 15.55
N SER A 143 -2.34 12.20 16.19
CA SER A 143 -2.45 12.17 17.65
C SER A 143 -1.52 11.13 18.27
N GLN A 144 -1.27 10.00 17.60
CA GLN A 144 -0.33 8.98 18.03
C GLN A 144 0.30 8.26 16.83
N LEU A 145 1.54 7.78 17.03
CA LEU A 145 2.25 6.90 16.11
C LEU A 145 2.62 5.62 16.85
N TYR A 146 2.46 4.48 16.19
CA TYR A 146 2.82 3.17 16.73
C TYR A 146 3.61 2.35 15.73
N ILE A 147 4.53 1.56 16.28
CA ILE A 147 5.13 0.41 15.62
C ILE A 147 4.88 -0.85 16.43
N TYR A 148 4.93 -1.99 15.74
CA TYR A 148 4.77 -3.34 16.28
C TYR A 148 5.98 -4.16 15.86
N PRO A 149 7.13 -4.02 16.55
CA PRO A 149 8.39 -4.60 16.09
C PRO A 149 8.31 -6.11 15.83
N ILE A 150 7.62 -6.81 16.73
CA ILE A 150 7.24 -8.21 16.58
C ILE A 150 5.75 -8.26 16.25
N LYS A 151 5.43 -8.90 15.12
CA LYS A 151 4.04 -9.11 14.70
C LYS A 151 3.24 -9.77 15.82
N SER A 152 2.02 -9.26 16.03
CA SER A 152 1.03 -9.77 16.99
C SER A 152 1.33 -9.56 18.47
N LEU A 153 2.53 -9.10 18.86
CA LEU A 153 2.77 -8.57 20.22
C LEU A 153 2.23 -7.14 20.37
N ARG A 154 2.25 -6.60 21.60
CA ARG A 154 1.92 -5.18 21.85
C ARG A 154 2.87 -4.27 21.08
N GLY A 155 2.37 -3.11 20.65
CA GLY A 155 3.19 -2.09 20.00
C GLY A 155 3.75 -1.08 20.99
N CYS A 156 4.73 -0.30 20.56
CA CYS A 156 5.21 0.88 21.27
C CYS A 156 4.75 2.17 20.58
N SER A 157 4.38 3.15 21.40
CA SER A 157 4.10 4.52 20.94
C SER A 157 5.41 5.25 20.68
N LEU A 158 5.47 6.03 19.61
CA LEU A 158 6.63 6.84 19.25
C LEU A 158 6.23 8.31 19.09
N PRO A 159 7.09 9.28 19.47
CA PRO A 159 6.88 10.69 19.17
C PRO A 159 7.07 11.00 17.68
N SER A 160 7.87 10.18 16.98
CA SER A 160 8.13 10.28 15.55
C SER A 160 8.53 8.93 14.96
N ALA A 161 8.24 8.72 13.68
CA ALA A 161 8.57 7.49 12.98
C ALA A 161 8.99 7.75 11.52
N THR A 162 10.01 7.02 11.06
CA THR A 162 10.54 7.13 9.69
C THR A 162 9.72 6.27 8.73
N LEU A 163 9.23 6.88 7.66
CA LEU A 163 8.48 6.22 6.59
C LEU A 163 9.39 5.33 5.76
N THR A 164 8.92 4.10 5.48
CA THR A 164 9.52 3.19 4.50
C THR A 164 8.45 2.57 3.61
N LYS A 165 8.84 1.95 2.50
CA LYS A 165 7.94 1.18 1.62
C LYS A 165 7.26 0.01 2.33
N GLU A 166 7.81 -0.46 3.44
CA GLU A 166 7.36 -1.67 4.16
C GLU A 166 6.59 -1.35 5.46
N GLY A 167 6.53 -0.08 5.84
CA GLY A 167 5.92 0.40 7.07
C GLY A 167 6.83 1.43 7.72
N PHE A 168 6.60 1.79 8.98
CA PHE A 168 7.61 2.57 9.69
C PHE A 168 8.89 1.75 9.91
N SER A 169 10.03 2.42 10.06
CA SER A 169 11.26 1.77 10.51
C SER A 169 10.99 0.92 11.76
N TYR A 170 11.55 -0.29 11.77
CA TYR A 170 11.35 -1.33 12.79
C TYR A 170 9.96 -1.94 12.89
N ASP A 171 8.93 -1.46 12.18
CA ASP A 171 7.59 -2.05 12.24
C ASP A 171 7.57 -3.45 11.61
N ARG A 172 7.04 -4.43 12.35
CA ARG A 172 6.77 -5.82 11.90
C ARG A 172 7.97 -6.52 11.23
N LYS A 173 9.19 -6.19 11.68
CA LYS A 173 10.44 -6.83 11.21
C LYS A 173 10.63 -8.23 11.75
N PHE A 174 9.93 -8.58 12.82
CA PHE A 174 9.95 -9.90 13.43
C PHE A 174 8.55 -10.53 13.50
N MET A 175 8.50 -11.85 13.62
CA MET A 175 7.28 -12.61 13.87
C MET A 175 7.60 -13.84 14.71
N LEU A 176 6.67 -14.27 15.56
CA LEU A 176 6.79 -15.54 16.28
C LEU A 176 6.15 -16.67 15.48
N LEU A 177 6.80 -17.83 15.50
CA LEU A 177 6.28 -19.08 14.96
C LEU A 177 6.17 -20.10 16.09
N ARG A 178 5.03 -20.78 16.18
CA ARG A 178 4.92 -21.99 17.00
C ARG A 178 5.54 -23.14 16.23
N ILE A 179 6.45 -23.86 16.87
CA ILE A 179 7.10 -25.03 16.29
C ILE A 179 6.25 -26.25 16.60
N HIS A 180 5.96 -27.04 15.58
CA HIS A 180 5.21 -28.29 15.67
C HIS A 180 6.03 -29.45 15.10
N ASP A 181 5.54 -30.66 15.31
CA ASP A 181 6.00 -31.81 14.55
C ASP A 181 5.84 -31.54 13.03
N PRO A 182 6.84 -31.88 12.18
CA PRO A 182 6.74 -31.67 10.74
C PRO A 182 5.52 -32.29 10.07
N ASN A 183 4.96 -33.37 10.64
CA ASN A 183 3.78 -34.06 10.14
C ASN A 183 2.47 -33.47 10.67
N SER A 184 2.52 -32.41 11.49
CA SER A 184 1.31 -31.73 11.95
C SER A 184 0.56 -31.09 10.78
N LYS A 185 -0.74 -30.81 10.96
CA LYS A 185 -1.55 -30.09 9.97
C LYS A 185 -1.02 -28.69 9.61
N TRP A 186 -0.15 -28.13 10.45
CA TRP A 186 0.49 -26.82 10.25
C TRP A 186 1.86 -26.93 9.58
N GLY A 187 2.36 -28.14 9.34
CA GLY A 187 3.76 -28.39 9.06
C GLY A 187 4.65 -28.07 10.27
N ARG A 188 5.93 -27.80 10.03
CA ARG A 188 6.90 -27.51 11.09
C ARG A 188 6.66 -26.16 11.80
N TYR A 189 6.12 -25.17 11.09
CA TYR A 189 5.99 -23.79 11.60
C TYR A 189 4.57 -23.25 11.39
N GLN A 190 3.92 -22.84 12.47
CA GLN A 190 2.65 -22.11 12.44
C GLN A 190 2.91 -20.64 12.75
N ASN A 191 2.44 -19.72 11.90
CA ASN A 191 2.46 -18.29 12.19
C ASN A 191 1.65 -18.00 13.46
N MET A 192 2.22 -17.27 14.41
CA MET A 192 1.49 -16.88 15.62
C MET A 192 0.77 -15.55 15.40
N HIS A 193 -0.56 -15.59 15.51
CA HIS A 193 -1.43 -14.43 15.48
C HIS A 193 -2.12 -14.26 16.83
N ILE A 194 -2.22 -13.02 17.34
CA ILE A 194 -2.85 -12.72 18.63
C ILE A 194 -4.31 -13.20 18.72
N SER A 195 -5.00 -13.35 17.58
CA SER A 195 -6.35 -13.93 17.53
C SER A 195 -6.41 -15.42 17.87
N GLU A 196 -5.31 -16.15 17.67
CA GLU A 196 -5.18 -17.58 17.95
C GLU A 196 -4.38 -17.84 19.24
N PHE A 197 -3.45 -16.94 19.56
CA PHE A 197 -2.56 -16.98 20.72
C PHE A 197 -2.72 -15.68 21.52
N PRO A 198 -3.82 -15.52 22.29
CA PRO A 198 -4.12 -14.27 22.99
C PRO A 198 -3.05 -13.90 24.04
N GLU A 199 -2.29 -14.87 24.55
CA GLU A 199 -1.20 -14.66 25.50
C GLU A 199 -0.04 -13.86 24.90
N MET A 200 0.02 -13.71 23.56
CA MET A 200 0.90 -12.74 22.89
C MET A 200 0.68 -11.30 23.38
N ALA A 201 -0.50 -10.96 23.92
CA ALA A 201 -0.79 -9.64 24.47
C ALA A 201 0.02 -9.29 25.72
N LEU A 202 0.59 -10.30 26.39
CA LEU A 202 1.38 -10.18 27.62
C LEU A 202 2.82 -9.74 27.38
N PHE A 203 3.25 -9.66 26.11
CA PHE A 203 4.59 -9.23 25.74
C PHE A 203 4.55 -7.79 25.25
N HIS A 204 5.27 -6.93 25.97
CA HIS A 204 5.38 -5.50 25.72
C HIS A 204 6.70 -5.21 25.01
N THR A 205 6.65 -4.40 23.95
CA THR A 205 7.85 -4.01 23.21
C THR A 205 8.21 -2.56 23.46
N SER A 206 9.49 -2.22 23.50
CA SER A 206 10.00 -0.85 23.39
C SER A 206 11.29 -0.83 22.56
N ILE A 207 11.66 0.33 22.03
CA ILE A 207 12.92 0.49 21.28
C ILE A 207 13.70 1.67 21.86
N THR A 208 14.98 1.45 22.14
CA THR A 208 15.95 2.48 22.55
C THR A 208 17.26 2.24 21.81
N ASP A 209 17.85 3.26 21.19
CA ASP A 209 19.18 3.17 20.55
C ASP A 209 19.36 1.95 19.62
N SER A 210 18.37 1.71 18.74
CA SER A 210 18.33 0.54 17.84
C SER A 210 18.34 -0.81 18.55
N THR A 211 17.95 -0.85 19.81
CA THR A 211 17.79 -2.07 20.59
C THR A 211 16.31 -2.27 20.89
N LEU A 212 15.80 -3.45 20.55
CA LEU A 212 14.43 -3.86 20.87
C LEU A 212 14.41 -4.56 22.22
N HIS A 213 13.58 -4.07 23.14
CA HIS A 213 13.28 -4.72 24.41
C HIS A 213 11.92 -5.38 24.35
N VAL A 214 11.83 -6.62 24.84
CA VAL A 214 10.59 -7.40 24.95
C VAL A 214 10.41 -7.80 26.40
N THR A 215 9.46 -7.19 27.08
CA THR A 215 9.14 -7.43 28.49
C THR A 215 7.91 -8.32 28.62
N TYR A 216 8.02 -9.42 29.35
CA TYR A 216 6.89 -10.32 29.62
C TYR A 216 6.19 -9.94 30.93
N HIS A 217 4.88 -9.71 30.86
CA HIS A 217 4.03 -9.44 31.99
C HIS A 217 3.19 -10.68 32.29
N ALA A 218 3.54 -11.41 33.35
CA ALA A 218 2.76 -12.56 33.76
C ALA A 218 1.30 -12.15 34.07
N PRO A 219 0.29 -12.99 33.75
CA PRO A 219 -1.09 -12.71 34.12
C PRO A 219 -1.17 -12.52 35.64
N SER A 220 -1.75 -11.40 36.09
CA SER A 220 -1.90 -11.16 37.53
C SER A 220 -2.85 -12.19 38.13
N SER A 221 -2.33 -13.09 38.98
CA SER A 221 -3.15 -14.05 39.73
C SER A 221 -3.78 -13.45 40.98
N SER A 222 -3.31 -12.28 41.44
CA SER A 222 -3.88 -11.51 42.56
C SER A 222 -3.24 -10.12 42.65
N PRO A 223 -4.00 -9.04 42.91
CA PRO A 223 -3.47 -7.68 43.06
C PRO A 223 -2.54 -7.48 44.28
N GLN A 224 -2.25 -8.50 45.08
CA GLN A 224 -1.52 -8.40 46.36
C GLN A 224 -0.16 -9.09 46.42
N THR A 225 0.34 -9.68 45.32
CA THR A 225 1.71 -10.24 45.32
C THR A 225 2.75 -9.16 44.97
N PRO A 226 3.89 -9.09 45.68
CA PRO A 226 4.96 -8.14 45.35
C PRO A 226 5.40 -8.33 43.90
N VAL A 227 5.54 -7.20 43.19
CA VAL A 227 5.89 -7.14 41.76
C VAL A 227 7.24 -7.81 41.55
N SER A 228 7.22 -9.08 41.15
CA SER A 228 8.41 -9.75 40.65
C SER A 228 8.91 -8.97 39.43
N PRO A 229 10.24 -8.78 39.26
CA PRO A 229 10.76 -8.05 38.13
C PRO A 229 10.28 -8.70 36.83
N HIS A 230 9.71 -7.90 35.93
CA HIS A 230 9.25 -8.38 34.64
C HIS A 230 10.46 -8.81 33.80
N PRO A 231 10.58 -10.09 33.43
CA PRO A 231 11.72 -10.55 32.63
C PRO A 231 11.70 -9.83 31.28
N THR A 232 12.87 -9.35 30.88
CA THR A 232 13.04 -8.58 29.64
C THR A 232 14.11 -9.22 28.78
N LEU A 233 13.79 -9.45 27.51
CA LEU A 233 14.69 -9.90 26.46
C LEU A 233 15.14 -8.68 25.65
N THR A 234 16.42 -8.64 25.33
CA THR A 234 17.02 -7.57 24.53
C THR A 234 17.51 -8.12 23.19
N ILE A 235 17.14 -7.47 22.10
CA ILE A 235 17.52 -7.82 20.72
C ILE A 235 18.21 -6.61 20.11
N ASP A 236 19.51 -6.75 19.84
CA ASP A 236 20.27 -5.75 19.10
C ASP A 236 19.90 -5.80 17.62
N LEU A 237 19.47 -4.67 17.07
CA LEU A 237 19.05 -4.54 15.67
C LEU A 237 20.20 -4.14 14.74
N SER A 238 21.44 -4.13 15.24
CA SER A 238 22.62 -3.85 14.43
C SER A 238 22.80 -4.89 13.31
N PRO A 239 23.26 -4.48 12.10
CA PRO A 239 23.45 -5.40 10.98
C PRO A 239 24.41 -6.56 11.26
N SER A 240 25.42 -6.35 12.11
CA SER A 240 26.39 -7.37 12.50
C SER A 240 25.74 -8.52 13.26
N THR A 241 24.83 -8.22 14.20
CA THR A 241 24.11 -9.20 15.01
C THR A 241 23.15 -10.05 14.17
N LEU A 242 22.74 -9.54 13.01
CA LEU A 242 21.76 -10.15 12.12
C LEU A 242 22.39 -10.84 10.91
N SER A 243 23.73 -10.84 10.81
CA SER A 243 24.47 -11.53 9.76
C SER A 243 24.61 -13.03 10.06
N HIS A 244 24.55 -13.88 9.02
CA HIS A 244 24.75 -15.35 9.13
C HIS A 244 23.68 -16.16 9.87
N LEU A 245 22.43 -15.71 9.90
CA LEU A 245 21.32 -16.47 10.49
C LEU A 245 20.79 -17.57 9.55
N PRO A 246 20.36 -18.74 10.07
CA PRO A 246 19.74 -19.79 9.27
C PRO A 246 18.43 -19.33 8.64
N GLU A 247 18.20 -19.69 7.37
CA GLU A 247 16.96 -19.39 6.67
C GLU A 247 15.85 -20.41 6.94
N ILE A 248 14.62 -19.91 7.03
CA ILE A 248 13.39 -20.69 7.16
C ILE A 248 12.35 -20.22 6.13
N SER A 249 11.56 -21.16 5.60
CA SER A 249 10.46 -20.86 4.68
C SER A 249 9.16 -20.66 5.46
N ILE A 250 8.46 -19.57 5.16
CA ILE A 250 7.21 -19.19 5.80
C ILE A 250 6.22 -18.78 4.71
N THR A 251 4.94 -19.13 4.87
CA THR A 251 3.88 -18.58 4.02
C THR A 251 2.91 -17.79 4.87
N MET A 252 2.67 -16.53 4.49
CA MET A 252 1.70 -15.66 5.13
C MET A 252 0.62 -15.27 4.14
N HIS A 253 -0.64 -15.59 4.44
CA HIS A 253 -1.78 -15.18 3.62
C HIS A 253 -1.60 -15.56 2.13
N LYS A 254 -1.15 -16.80 1.88
CA LYS A 254 -0.81 -17.33 0.54
C LYS A 254 0.36 -16.63 -0.18
N SER A 255 1.09 -15.76 0.50
CA SER A 255 2.29 -15.09 -0.01
C SER A 255 3.54 -15.70 0.66
N PRO A 256 4.30 -16.56 -0.04
CA PRO A 256 5.49 -17.20 0.49
C PRO A 256 6.64 -16.20 0.66
N MET A 257 7.48 -16.42 1.67
CA MET A 257 8.74 -15.72 1.89
C MET A 257 9.75 -16.56 2.66
N THR A 258 11.00 -16.12 2.61
CA THR A 258 12.05 -16.57 3.52
C THR A 258 12.14 -15.62 4.71
N ALA A 259 12.52 -16.14 5.86
CA ALA A 259 12.94 -15.37 7.03
C ALA A 259 14.16 -16.02 7.67
N TYR A 260 14.75 -15.36 8.65
CA TYR A 260 15.87 -15.87 9.43
C TYR A 260 15.39 -16.36 10.79
N ASP A 261 15.89 -17.51 11.25
CA ASP A 261 15.79 -17.95 12.63
C ASP A 261 16.80 -17.16 13.48
N MET A 262 16.31 -16.38 14.45
CA MET A 262 17.17 -15.58 15.33
C MET A 262 18.02 -16.42 16.28
N GLY A 263 17.71 -17.71 16.45
CA GLY A 263 18.54 -18.66 17.19
C GLY A 263 18.04 -18.97 18.60
N SER A 264 18.68 -19.97 19.21
CA SER A 264 18.22 -20.62 20.45
C SER A 264 18.09 -19.67 21.64
N THR A 265 18.95 -18.66 21.76
CA THR A 265 18.88 -17.66 22.83
C THR A 265 17.49 -17.00 22.89
N TYR A 266 16.98 -16.52 21.75
CA TYR A 266 15.68 -15.86 21.67
C TYR A 266 14.53 -16.88 21.71
N ASN A 267 14.69 -18.00 21.00
CA ASN A 267 13.67 -19.06 20.91
C ASN A 267 13.37 -19.66 22.29
N ASN A 268 14.40 -19.93 23.09
CA ASN A 268 14.26 -20.47 24.44
C ASN A 268 13.53 -19.50 25.37
N TRP A 269 13.83 -18.20 25.29
CA TRP A 269 13.18 -17.19 26.11
C TRP A 269 11.67 -17.12 25.84
N PHE A 270 11.27 -17.05 24.57
CA PHE A 270 9.85 -17.10 24.22
C PHE A 270 9.21 -18.44 24.62
N SER A 271 9.87 -19.56 24.33
CA SER A 271 9.34 -20.90 24.67
C SER A 271 9.10 -21.07 26.17
N GLN A 272 9.98 -20.51 27.00
CA GLN A 272 9.85 -20.50 28.45
C GLN A 272 8.59 -19.76 28.92
N HIS A 273 8.24 -18.65 28.27
CA HIS A 273 7.09 -17.82 28.67
C HIS A 273 5.78 -18.32 28.06
N PHE A 274 5.79 -18.78 26.80
CA PHE A 274 4.62 -19.37 26.14
C PHE A 274 4.30 -20.80 26.61
N LYS A 275 5.27 -21.52 27.21
CA LYS A 275 5.13 -22.92 27.66
C LYS A 275 4.97 -23.93 26.51
N TYR A 276 5.39 -23.56 25.31
CA TYR A 276 5.51 -24.44 24.15
C TYR A 276 6.65 -23.96 23.24
N PRO A 277 7.17 -24.80 22.33
CA PRO A 277 8.24 -24.41 21.42
C PRO A 277 7.87 -23.24 20.50
N VAL A 278 8.65 -22.16 20.58
CA VAL A 278 8.48 -20.91 19.81
C VAL A 278 9.80 -20.50 19.16
N LEU A 279 9.72 -20.06 17.91
CA LEU A 279 10.82 -19.47 17.15
C LEU A 279 10.57 -17.99 16.90
N LEU A 280 11.61 -17.16 17.07
CA LEU A 280 11.62 -15.77 16.66
C LEU A 280 12.19 -15.65 15.23
N ALA A 281 11.34 -15.30 14.28
CA ALA A 281 11.71 -15.09 12.88
C ALA A 281 12.01 -13.62 12.60
N TYR A 282 13.07 -13.34 11.85
CA TYR A 282 13.44 -12.00 11.38
C TYR A 282 13.36 -11.91 9.86
N ALA A 283 12.73 -10.85 9.34
CA ALA A 283 12.54 -10.71 7.89
C ALA A 283 13.85 -10.39 7.14
N GLY A 284 14.74 -9.58 7.72
CA GLY A 284 15.95 -9.10 7.03
C GLY A 284 15.64 -8.37 5.73
N PRO A 285 16.33 -8.66 4.61
CA PRO A 285 16.03 -8.11 3.29
C PRO A 285 14.92 -8.90 2.56
N ASN A 286 14.41 -9.99 3.15
CA ASN A 286 13.41 -10.83 2.51
C ASN A 286 12.04 -10.14 2.49
N ARG A 287 11.35 -10.26 1.37
CA ARG A 287 10.05 -9.64 1.13
C ARG A 287 9.08 -10.66 0.56
N ARG A 288 7.79 -10.42 0.79
CA ARG A 288 6.69 -11.16 0.20
C ARG A 288 5.82 -10.25 -0.65
N LEU A 289 5.21 -10.81 -1.68
CA LEU A 289 4.36 -10.05 -2.59
C LEU A 289 3.07 -9.60 -1.91
N VAL A 290 2.64 -8.39 -2.22
CA VAL A 290 1.29 -7.91 -1.91
C VAL A 290 0.34 -8.50 -2.96
N LEU A 291 -0.56 -9.38 -2.54
CA LEU A 291 -1.48 -10.07 -3.45
C LEU A 291 -2.84 -9.36 -3.59
N GLY A 292 -3.09 -8.36 -2.75
CA GLY A 292 -4.36 -7.63 -2.67
C GLY A 292 -4.34 -6.25 -3.34
N ASN A 293 -5.19 -5.35 -2.85
CA ASN A 293 -5.32 -3.99 -3.37
C ASN A 293 -3.97 -3.24 -3.39
N LEU A 294 -3.61 -2.69 -4.56
CA LEU A 294 -2.39 -1.91 -4.78
C LEU A 294 -2.68 -0.49 -5.27
N PRO A 295 -1.81 0.49 -4.96
CA PRO A 295 -1.94 1.84 -5.49
C PRO A 295 -2.01 1.85 -7.02
N GLY A 296 -2.99 2.56 -7.58
CA GLY A 296 -3.17 2.72 -9.03
C GLY A 296 -3.57 1.43 -9.78
N LYS A 297 -3.94 0.35 -9.07
CA LYS A 297 -4.39 -0.91 -9.68
C LYS A 297 -5.85 -1.20 -9.30
N PRO A 298 -6.63 -1.87 -10.18
CA PRO A 298 -7.98 -2.32 -9.83
C PRO A 298 -7.92 -3.34 -8.69
N ALA A 299 -9.00 -3.46 -7.91
CA ALA A 299 -9.05 -4.35 -6.75
C ALA A 299 -8.74 -5.82 -7.11
N THR A 300 -9.08 -6.28 -8.31
CA THR A 300 -8.84 -7.66 -8.79
C THR A 300 -7.44 -7.89 -9.35
N TYR A 301 -6.59 -6.87 -9.37
CA TYR A 301 -5.23 -7.00 -9.89
C TYR A 301 -4.45 -8.01 -9.04
N THR A 302 -3.97 -9.06 -9.70
CA THR A 302 -3.04 -10.02 -9.11
C THR A 302 -1.67 -9.76 -9.73
N PRO A 303 -0.61 -9.50 -8.94
CA PRO A 303 0.72 -9.33 -9.50
C PRO A 303 1.13 -10.57 -10.30
N PRO A 304 1.83 -10.41 -11.45
CA PRO A 304 2.30 -11.54 -12.21
C PRO A 304 3.23 -12.41 -11.33
N THR A 305 2.88 -13.69 -11.18
CA THR A 305 3.81 -14.69 -10.64
C THR A 305 4.95 -14.84 -11.64
N ARG A 306 6.21 -14.79 -11.17
CA ARG A 306 7.40 -14.88 -12.04
C ARG A 306 7.23 -16.05 -13.03
N PRO A 307 7.12 -15.80 -14.35
CA PRO A 307 6.94 -16.87 -15.32
C PRO A 307 8.21 -17.72 -15.41
N LEU A 308 8.05 -18.99 -15.81
CA LEU A 308 9.15 -19.96 -15.99
C LEU A 308 10.28 -19.43 -16.90
N LEU A 309 9.95 -18.54 -17.85
CA LEU A 309 10.86 -17.90 -18.80
C LEU A 309 11.88 -16.94 -18.18
N GLN A 310 11.63 -16.39 -16.99
CA GLN A 310 12.63 -15.59 -16.23
C GLN A 310 13.70 -16.47 -15.55
N LYS A 311 13.66 -17.79 -15.72
CA LYS A 311 14.77 -18.69 -15.36
C LYS A 311 15.89 -18.69 -16.40
N ILE A 312 15.74 -17.98 -17.52
CA ILE A 312 16.78 -17.83 -18.55
C ILE A 312 17.68 -16.64 -18.17
N PRO A 313 18.93 -16.86 -17.74
CA PRO A 313 19.79 -15.81 -17.15
C PRO A 313 20.04 -14.62 -18.08
N LEU A 314 20.09 -14.88 -19.39
CA LEU A 314 20.45 -13.91 -20.42
C LEU A 314 19.36 -12.85 -20.66
N LEU A 315 18.08 -13.19 -20.47
CA LEU A 315 16.96 -12.25 -20.68
C LEU A 315 16.73 -11.31 -19.49
N ASN A 316 17.14 -11.70 -18.28
CA ASN A 316 16.93 -10.92 -17.05
C ASN A 316 17.78 -9.64 -16.99
N SER A 317 18.91 -9.59 -17.70
CA SER A 317 19.81 -8.43 -17.69
C SER A 317 19.35 -7.27 -18.57
N LEU A 318 18.38 -7.50 -19.47
CA LEU A 318 18.03 -6.55 -20.54
C LEU A 318 16.68 -5.86 -20.33
N LEU A 319 15.89 -6.26 -19.33
CA LEU A 319 14.58 -5.69 -19.05
C LEU A 319 14.53 -5.16 -17.62
N PRO A 320 14.47 -3.83 -17.41
CA PRO A 320 14.15 -3.27 -16.11
C PRO A 320 12.70 -3.62 -15.77
N THR A 321 12.49 -4.75 -15.09
CA THR A 321 11.17 -5.09 -14.56
C THR A 321 10.94 -4.27 -13.29
N PRO A 322 9.86 -3.48 -13.20
CA PRO A 322 9.49 -2.82 -11.95
C PRO A 322 9.37 -3.90 -10.86
N LYS A 323 10.09 -3.72 -9.75
CA LYS A 323 9.95 -4.63 -8.62
C LYS A 323 8.49 -4.53 -8.13
N PRO A 324 7.74 -5.65 -8.06
CA PRO A 324 6.37 -5.60 -7.59
C PRO A 324 6.32 -5.08 -6.14
N PRO A 325 5.27 -4.35 -5.75
CA PRO A 325 5.10 -3.92 -4.38
C PRO A 325 5.16 -5.11 -3.42
N SER A 326 5.87 -4.92 -2.33
CA SER A 326 6.20 -6.00 -1.40
C SER A 326 6.10 -5.54 0.04
N ILE A 327 5.86 -6.48 0.94
CA ILE A 327 5.73 -6.28 2.37
C ILE A 327 6.56 -7.33 3.12
N ILE A 328 6.64 -7.20 4.44
CA ILE A 328 7.30 -8.16 5.34
C ILE A 328 6.23 -8.96 6.10
N PHE A 329 6.26 -8.97 7.44
CA PHE A 329 5.26 -9.66 8.26
C PHE A 329 3.96 -8.86 8.50
N ASN A 330 3.72 -7.78 7.75
CA ASN A 330 2.40 -7.11 7.67
C ASN A 330 1.32 -8.13 7.27
N ASP A 331 0.03 -7.83 7.47
CA ASP A 331 -1.04 -8.72 6.97
C ASP A 331 -1.32 -8.45 5.49
N CYS A 332 -1.68 -7.21 5.16
CA CYS A 332 -2.04 -6.82 3.80
C CYS A 332 -1.29 -5.60 3.28
N ALA A 333 -0.95 -4.64 4.15
CA ALA A 333 -0.31 -3.38 3.77
C ALA A 333 0.70 -2.86 4.80
N PRO A 334 1.65 -2.01 4.38
CA PRO A 334 2.64 -1.35 5.23
C PRO A 334 2.06 -0.57 6.42
N TYR A 335 1.01 0.22 6.16
CA TYR A 335 0.42 1.11 7.14
C TYR A 335 -1.05 0.76 7.40
N LEU A 336 -1.47 0.95 8.64
CA LEU A 336 -2.89 1.00 9.02
C LEU A 336 -3.19 2.33 9.69
N ILE A 337 -4.21 3.03 9.17
CA ILE A 337 -4.65 4.33 9.63
C ILE A 337 -6.03 4.20 10.26
N ILE A 338 -6.23 4.84 11.41
CA ILE A 338 -7.54 4.96 12.07
C ILE A 338 -7.74 6.39 12.58
N THR A 339 -8.98 6.75 12.89
CA THR A 339 -9.29 8.04 13.52
C THR A 339 -9.71 7.88 14.98
N GLN A 340 -9.41 8.90 15.78
CA GLN A 340 -9.88 8.97 17.17
C GLN A 340 -11.41 9.01 17.23
N SER A 341 -12.08 9.72 16.32
CA SER A 341 -13.55 9.80 16.24
C SER A 341 -14.20 8.42 16.03
N SER A 342 -13.61 7.54 15.21
CA SER A 342 -14.06 6.15 15.08
C SER A 342 -13.88 5.35 16.37
N CYS A 343 -12.77 5.56 17.09
CA CYS A 343 -12.53 4.88 18.37
C CYS A 343 -13.45 5.39 19.49
N ASP A 344 -13.80 6.67 19.46
CA ASP A 344 -14.75 7.28 20.40
C ASP A 344 -16.17 6.75 20.15
N ASP A 345 -16.55 6.52 18.90
CA ASP A 345 -17.79 5.83 18.55
C ASP A 345 -17.79 4.36 19.01
N VAL A 346 -16.66 3.64 18.94
CA VAL A 346 -16.59 2.31 19.57
C VAL A 346 -16.78 2.40 21.09
N THR A 347 -16.16 3.41 21.71
CA THR A 347 -16.26 3.64 23.16
C THR A 347 -17.70 3.88 23.59
N SER A 348 -18.47 4.68 22.84
CA SER A 348 -19.89 4.95 23.15
C SER A 348 -20.80 3.71 23.02
N ARG A 349 -20.35 2.67 22.32
CA ARG A 349 -21.07 1.39 22.16
C ARG A 349 -20.74 0.39 23.27
N LEU A 350 -19.69 0.62 24.05
CA LEU A 350 -19.31 -0.30 25.13
C LEU A 350 -20.40 -0.30 26.21
N PRO A 351 -20.72 -1.46 26.79
CA PRO A 351 -21.72 -1.52 27.86
C PRO A 351 -21.26 -0.67 29.04
N SER A 352 -22.15 0.17 29.57
CA SER A 352 -21.89 0.93 30.79
C SER A 352 -21.54 -0.02 31.93
N GLY A 353 -20.37 0.17 32.56
CA GLY A 353 -19.90 -0.58 33.71
C GLY A 353 -19.82 0.27 34.97
N PRO A 354 -19.56 -0.34 36.15
CA PRO A 354 -19.20 0.42 37.33
C PRO A 354 -17.96 1.29 37.06
N SER A 355 -17.90 2.46 37.69
CA SER A 355 -16.81 3.44 37.53
C SER A 355 -15.43 2.79 37.61
N PRO A 356 -14.48 3.15 36.72
CA PRO A 356 -14.55 4.20 35.69
C PRO A 356 -15.30 3.76 34.41
N THR A 357 -15.83 4.74 33.67
CA THR A 357 -16.49 4.50 32.37
C THR A 357 -15.55 3.74 31.43
N PRO A 358 -16.00 2.62 30.83
CA PRO A 358 -15.15 1.81 29.96
C PRO A 358 -14.73 2.62 28.73
N LYS A 359 -13.44 2.60 28.42
CA LYS A 359 -12.85 3.24 27.25
C LYS A 359 -12.30 2.19 26.30
N MET A 360 -12.52 2.36 25.00
CA MET A 360 -11.93 1.46 24.02
C MET A 360 -10.40 1.61 24.01
N ASP A 361 -9.70 0.49 24.20
CA ASP A 361 -8.24 0.43 24.02
C ASP A 361 -7.93 0.51 22.52
N ILE A 362 -7.56 1.70 22.06
CA ILE A 362 -7.26 1.98 20.66
C ILE A 362 -6.09 1.13 20.12
N THR A 363 -5.21 0.64 20.99
CA THR A 363 -4.08 -0.21 20.58
C THR A 363 -4.52 -1.59 20.08
N LYS A 364 -5.73 -2.05 20.45
CA LYS A 364 -6.32 -3.31 19.94
C LYS A 364 -6.55 -3.28 18.43
N PHE A 365 -6.71 -2.10 17.82
CA PHE A 365 -6.84 -1.96 16.37
C PHE A 365 -5.51 -2.15 15.63
N ARG A 366 -4.38 -2.09 16.35
CA ARG A 366 -3.03 -2.31 15.81
C ARG A 366 -2.64 -1.36 14.66
N ALA A 367 -3.16 -0.14 14.70
CA ALA A 367 -2.92 0.91 13.72
C ALA A 367 -1.54 1.55 13.92
N ASN A 368 -0.92 1.98 12.83
CA ASN A 368 0.36 2.67 12.86
C ASN A 368 0.18 4.18 13.07
N ILE A 369 -0.87 4.76 12.50
CA ILE A 369 -1.13 6.20 12.54
C ILE A 369 -2.55 6.43 13.06
N ILE A 370 -2.66 7.21 14.12
CA ILE A 370 -3.93 7.64 14.69
C ILE A 370 -4.10 9.13 14.41
N ILE A 371 -5.25 9.50 13.85
CA ILE A 371 -5.57 10.86 13.46
C ILE A 371 -6.70 11.40 14.34
N SER A 372 -6.48 12.58 14.94
CA SER A 372 -7.53 13.33 15.64
C SER A 372 -8.10 14.44 14.76
N GLY A 373 -9.22 15.01 15.18
CA GLY A 373 -9.87 16.11 14.46
C GLY A 373 -10.69 15.70 13.23
N SER A 374 -10.84 14.40 12.96
CA SER A 374 -11.78 13.93 11.93
C SER A 374 -13.21 14.32 12.30
N PRO A 375 -13.99 14.91 11.37
CA PRO A 375 -15.29 15.51 11.69
C PRO A 375 -16.36 14.50 12.10
N ARG A 376 -16.25 13.23 11.66
CA ARG A 376 -17.23 12.17 11.92
C ARG A 376 -16.52 10.84 12.17
N ALA A 377 -17.16 9.95 12.91
CA ALA A 377 -16.72 8.57 13.02
C ALA A 377 -16.76 7.90 11.63
N TYR A 378 -15.74 7.10 11.35
CA TYR A 378 -15.57 6.31 10.13
C TYR A 378 -15.45 7.15 8.84
N ASP A 379 -15.15 8.45 8.94
CA ASP A 379 -14.90 9.28 7.75
C ASP A 379 -13.73 8.74 6.93
N GLU A 380 -12.77 8.08 7.58
CA GLU A 380 -11.63 7.46 6.95
C GLU A 380 -11.97 6.38 5.93
N ASP A 381 -13.15 5.75 6.01
CA ASP A 381 -13.64 4.77 5.02
C ASP A 381 -13.55 5.31 3.57
N TYR A 382 -13.67 6.63 3.41
CA TYR A 382 -13.71 7.32 2.13
C TYR A 382 -12.38 7.97 1.75
N TRP A 383 -11.35 7.94 2.59
CA TRP A 383 -10.08 8.60 2.27
C TRP A 383 -9.27 7.74 1.31
N GLY A 384 -8.93 8.26 0.13
CA GLY A 384 -8.07 7.62 -0.87
C GLY A 384 -6.59 8.01 -0.77
N GLY A 385 -6.27 9.08 -0.06
CA GLY A 385 -4.90 9.55 0.15
C GLY A 385 -4.80 10.59 1.26
N LEU A 386 -3.65 10.61 1.93
CA LEU A 386 -3.33 11.54 3.01
C LEU A 386 -2.00 12.21 2.75
N THR A 387 -1.94 13.52 2.93
CA THR A 387 -0.70 14.29 2.96
C THR A 387 -0.43 14.83 4.35
N PHE A 388 0.85 14.85 4.73
CA PHE A 388 1.30 15.28 6.04
C PHE A 388 2.30 16.44 5.92
N SER A 389 2.08 17.49 6.70
CA SER A 389 2.97 18.64 6.78
C SER A 389 3.46 18.82 8.22
N SER A 390 4.75 19.17 8.35
CA SER A 390 5.34 19.48 9.64
C SER A 390 4.72 20.76 10.19
N ASN A 391 4.28 20.73 11.44
CA ASN A 391 3.95 21.94 12.18
C ASN A 391 5.20 22.52 12.88
N SER A 392 6.38 21.90 12.75
CA SER A 392 7.62 22.37 13.39
C SER A 392 8.30 23.46 12.54
N PRO A 393 8.68 24.60 13.15
CA PRO A 393 9.47 25.65 12.47
C PRO A 393 10.82 25.15 11.95
N SER A 394 11.39 24.09 12.55
CA SER A 394 12.69 23.53 12.17
C SER A 394 12.70 22.83 10.81
N ASP A 395 11.53 22.39 10.31
CA ASP A 395 11.42 21.66 9.04
C ASP A 395 11.09 22.59 7.86
N ALA A 396 10.84 23.89 8.11
CA ALA A 396 10.52 24.87 7.08
C ALA A 396 11.71 25.16 6.13
N ASN A 397 12.93 24.80 6.54
CA ASN A 397 14.17 24.97 5.77
C ASN A 397 14.65 23.68 5.08
N SER A 398 13.88 22.58 5.12
CA SER A 398 14.22 21.37 4.35
C SER A 398 13.67 21.49 2.93
N ASP A 399 14.54 21.38 1.92
CA ASP A 399 14.29 21.44 0.47
C ASP A 399 13.22 20.48 -0.10
N SER A 400 12.50 19.74 0.73
CA SER A 400 11.41 18.86 0.30
C SER A 400 10.12 19.65 0.05
N LYS A 401 10.02 20.31 -1.12
CA LYS A 401 8.77 20.92 -1.62
C LYS A 401 7.60 19.92 -1.79
N SER A 402 7.83 18.61 -1.71
CA SER A 402 6.79 17.58 -1.83
C SER A 402 6.24 17.15 -0.47
N PRO A 403 4.90 17.19 -0.26
CA PRO A 403 4.30 16.71 0.98
C PRO A 403 4.51 15.19 1.14
N LYS A 404 4.72 14.76 2.38
CA LYS A 404 4.77 13.34 2.73
C LYS A 404 3.39 12.76 2.44
N GLU A 405 3.31 11.64 1.73
CA GLU A 405 2.02 11.09 1.27
C GLU A 405 1.89 9.60 1.60
N ILE A 406 0.69 9.21 2.01
CA ILE A 406 0.26 7.81 2.10
C ILE A 406 -0.99 7.63 1.25
N ILE A 407 -0.93 6.67 0.31
CA ILE A 407 -2.05 6.27 -0.55
C ILE A 407 -2.85 5.20 0.16
N LEU A 408 -4.16 5.40 0.31
CA LEU A 408 -5.06 4.48 1.01
C LEU A 408 -5.81 3.61 0.00
N THR A 409 -5.57 2.31 0.01
CA THR A 409 -6.00 1.41 -1.08
C THR A 409 -7.17 0.51 -0.72
N ALA A 410 -7.36 0.18 0.57
CA ALA A 410 -8.39 -0.75 1.00
C ALA A 410 -8.83 -0.51 2.43
N ASN A 411 -10.02 -1.01 2.76
CA ASN A 411 -10.54 -1.01 4.12
C ASN A 411 -9.97 -2.18 4.92
N CYS A 412 -9.79 -1.98 6.22
CA CYS A 412 -9.31 -3.01 7.12
C CYS A 412 -10.47 -3.78 7.73
N GLY A 413 -10.73 -4.98 7.23
CA GLY A 413 -11.63 -5.93 7.87
C GLY A 413 -11.05 -6.45 9.18
N ARG A 414 -11.84 -6.39 10.24
CA ARG A 414 -11.41 -6.73 11.60
C ARG A 414 -11.74 -8.17 11.94
N CYS A 415 -10.82 -8.83 12.65
CA CYS A 415 -10.98 -10.19 13.13
C CYS A 415 -11.14 -10.24 14.66
N VAL A 416 -11.22 -11.45 15.21
CA VAL A 416 -11.37 -11.73 16.65
C VAL A 416 -10.24 -11.20 17.52
N SER A 417 -9.15 -10.69 16.93
CA SER A 417 -8.08 -10.02 17.69
C SER A 417 -8.59 -8.85 18.54
N LEU A 418 -9.69 -8.19 18.13
CA LEU A 418 -10.29 -7.09 18.90
C LEU A 418 -10.89 -7.56 20.24
N ASN A 419 -11.24 -8.84 20.33
CA ASN A 419 -11.78 -9.45 21.54
C ASN A 419 -10.68 -9.94 22.47
N VAL A 420 -9.39 -9.75 22.18
CA VAL A 420 -8.33 -10.16 23.10
C VAL A 420 -8.30 -9.19 24.28
N ASP A 421 -8.37 -9.73 25.48
CA ASP A 421 -8.09 -9.02 26.71
C ASP A 421 -6.58 -8.90 26.86
N HIS A 422 -6.17 -7.66 26.88
CA HIS A 422 -4.81 -7.22 26.67
C HIS A 422 -4.02 -7.26 28.01
N GLU A 423 -4.72 -7.31 29.14
CA GLU A 423 -4.15 -7.42 30.49
C GLU A 423 -3.99 -8.89 30.91
N THR A 424 -4.96 -9.72 30.56
CA THR A 424 -4.97 -11.14 30.93
C THR A 424 -4.32 -12.06 29.90
N GLY A 425 -4.20 -11.62 28.65
CA GLY A 425 -3.71 -12.47 27.56
C GLY A 425 -4.71 -13.57 27.19
N THR A 426 -6.01 -13.31 27.34
CA THR A 426 -7.08 -14.28 27.05
C THR A 426 -8.16 -13.66 26.17
N SER A 427 -9.13 -14.45 25.71
CA SER A 427 -10.32 -13.89 25.05
C SER A 427 -11.17 -13.14 26.08
N ALA A 428 -11.62 -11.94 25.71
CA ALA A 428 -12.55 -11.16 26.51
C ALA A 428 -13.88 -11.91 26.69
N PRO A 429 -14.56 -11.72 27.82
CA PRO A 429 -15.93 -12.20 28.03
C PRO A 429 -16.86 -11.72 26.91
N LYS A 430 -17.91 -12.51 26.62
CA LYS A 430 -18.87 -12.27 25.53
C LYS A 430 -19.49 -10.87 25.56
N GLU A 431 -19.66 -10.32 26.75
CA GLU A 431 -20.26 -9.01 27.01
C GLU A 431 -19.32 -7.85 26.64
N LYS A 432 -18.01 -8.12 26.60
CA LYS A 432 -16.95 -7.16 26.26
C LYS A 432 -16.38 -7.35 24.85
N GLU A 433 -17.02 -8.20 24.03
CA GLU A 433 -16.58 -8.47 22.65
C GLU A 433 -16.86 -7.29 21.71
N VAL A 434 -15.82 -6.48 21.50
CA VAL A 434 -15.84 -5.31 20.60
C VAL A 434 -16.21 -5.70 19.16
N LEU A 435 -15.74 -6.86 18.68
CA LEU A 435 -16.03 -7.30 17.32
C LEU A 435 -17.54 -7.43 17.08
N LYS A 436 -18.28 -7.95 18.06
CA LYS A 436 -19.74 -8.12 17.97
C LYS A 436 -20.48 -6.78 17.89
N LEU A 437 -19.99 -5.76 18.59
CA LEU A 437 -20.55 -4.41 18.52
C LEU A 437 -20.39 -3.80 17.12
N LEU A 438 -19.24 -4.01 16.49
CA LEU A 438 -18.96 -3.52 15.14
C LEU A 438 -19.71 -4.32 14.08
N MET A 439 -19.91 -5.63 14.27
CA MET A 439 -20.61 -6.50 13.31
C MET A 439 -22.05 -6.06 12.99
N LYS A 440 -22.69 -5.30 13.88
CA LYS A 440 -24.07 -4.82 13.72
C LYS A 440 -24.25 -3.96 12.47
N ASP A 441 -23.31 -3.06 12.20
CA ASP A 441 -23.45 -1.99 11.20
C ASP A 441 -22.16 -1.72 10.40
N ARG A 442 -21.02 -2.29 10.79
CA ARG A 442 -19.72 -2.04 10.12
C ARG A 442 -19.34 -3.08 9.07
N ARG A 443 -20.21 -4.01 8.71
CA ARG A 443 -20.02 -4.89 7.52
C ARG A 443 -20.38 -4.12 6.26
N VAL A 444 -19.51 -3.19 5.89
CA VAL A 444 -19.77 -2.15 4.86
C VAL A 444 -18.88 -2.26 3.62
N ASP A 445 -18.12 -3.35 3.48
CA ASP A 445 -17.24 -3.61 2.35
C ASP A 445 -17.62 -4.95 1.69
N ASP A 446 -18.01 -4.90 0.43
CA ASP A 446 -18.46 -6.07 -0.34
C ASP A 446 -17.37 -7.12 -0.57
N GLY A 447 -16.11 -6.75 -0.36
CA GLY A 447 -14.96 -7.64 -0.38
C GLY A 447 -14.68 -8.33 0.96
N MET A 448 -15.34 -7.89 2.04
CA MET A 448 -15.20 -8.42 3.41
C MET A 448 -16.57 -8.56 4.08
N LYS A 449 -17.50 -9.28 3.42
CA LYS A 449 -18.91 -9.38 3.81
C LYS A 449 -19.15 -9.85 5.25
N TYR A 450 -18.25 -10.66 5.80
CA TYR A 450 -18.38 -11.26 7.13
C TYR A 450 -17.54 -10.59 8.21
N SER A 451 -16.84 -9.49 7.89
CA SER A 451 -15.95 -8.81 8.83
C SER A 451 -16.33 -7.34 8.93
N PRO A 452 -16.39 -6.75 10.14
CA PRO A 452 -16.64 -5.33 10.24
C PRO A 452 -15.39 -4.54 9.83
N ILE A 453 -15.59 -3.35 9.29
CA ILE A 453 -14.52 -2.46 8.84
C ILE A 453 -14.14 -1.45 9.92
N PHE A 454 -12.84 -1.38 10.19
CA PHE A 454 -12.26 -0.33 11.03
C PHE A 454 -10.84 0.02 10.57
N GLY A 455 -10.69 1.22 10.00
CA GLY A 455 -9.41 1.73 9.51
C GLY A 455 -9.12 1.44 8.03
N ARG A 456 -8.06 2.06 7.53
CA ARG A 456 -7.63 2.04 6.12
C ARG A 456 -6.21 1.51 5.99
N TYR A 457 -6.02 0.60 5.05
CA TYR A 457 -4.70 0.15 4.63
C TYR A 457 -4.03 1.19 3.75
N GLY A 458 -2.77 1.48 4.05
CA GLY A 458 -1.98 2.51 3.39
C GLY A 458 -0.65 1.99 2.83
N PHE A 459 -0.23 2.61 1.74
CA PHE A 459 1.07 2.42 1.07
C PHE A 459 1.76 3.78 0.95
N LEU A 460 3.09 3.77 0.97
CA LEU A 460 3.87 4.99 0.77
C LEU A 460 3.54 5.61 -0.60
N GLY A 461 3.14 6.89 -0.61
CA GLY A 461 2.91 7.68 -1.82
C GLY A 461 4.20 8.33 -2.34
N ASN A 462 4.17 8.83 -3.57
CA ASN A 462 5.31 9.48 -4.25
C ASN A 462 6.60 8.64 -4.37
N GLY A 463 6.49 7.30 -4.34
CA GLY A 463 7.61 6.40 -4.60
C GLY A 463 8.77 6.58 -3.61
N ASP A 464 10.01 6.52 -4.11
CA ASP A 464 11.24 6.67 -3.31
C ASP A 464 11.40 8.05 -2.68
N VAL A 465 10.68 9.07 -3.15
CA VAL A 465 10.81 10.46 -2.65
C VAL A 465 10.42 10.58 -1.18
N ASN A 466 9.45 9.79 -0.72
CA ASN A 466 9.01 9.82 0.68
C ASN A 466 9.71 8.78 1.56
N GLU A 467 10.55 7.92 0.99
CA GLU A 467 11.33 6.94 1.74
C GLU A 467 12.30 7.70 2.67
N GLY A 468 12.38 7.31 3.94
CA GLY A 468 13.26 7.95 4.91
C GLY A 468 12.72 9.27 5.50
N LYS A 469 11.61 9.82 4.99
CA LYS A 469 10.98 11.00 5.62
C LYS A 469 10.37 10.64 6.97
N VAL A 470 10.39 11.58 7.92
CA VAL A 470 9.89 11.36 9.28
C VAL A 470 8.49 11.95 9.46
N LEU A 471 7.55 11.17 10.00
CA LEU A 471 6.29 11.66 10.56
C LEU A 471 6.43 11.92 12.06
N ARG A 472 5.78 12.97 12.56
CA ARG A 472 5.78 13.32 13.98
C ARG A 472 4.36 13.41 14.52
N VAL A 473 4.19 13.06 15.80
CA VAL A 473 2.96 13.40 16.53
C VAL A 473 2.78 14.91 16.49
N GLY A 474 1.57 15.35 16.18
CA GLY A 474 1.24 16.75 15.95
C GLY A 474 1.37 17.23 14.51
N ASP A 475 1.95 16.46 13.58
CA ASP A 475 1.96 16.82 12.14
C ASP A 475 0.52 17.05 11.65
N ALA A 476 0.32 18.08 10.82
CA ALA A 476 -0.98 18.36 10.23
C ALA A 476 -1.29 17.33 9.15
N VAL A 477 -2.55 16.93 9.08
CA VAL A 477 -3.04 15.92 8.14
C VAL A 477 -4.08 16.53 7.23
N GLN A 478 -3.95 16.29 5.93
CA GLN A 478 -4.94 16.66 4.94
C GLN A 478 -5.33 15.45 4.10
N VAL A 479 -6.62 15.29 3.83
CA VAL A 479 -7.11 14.29 2.89
C VAL A 479 -6.83 14.79 1.47
N SER A 480 -5.79 14.22 0.84
CA SER A 480 -5.37 14.60 -0.52
C SER A 480 -6.30 14.03 -1.59
N ARG A 481 -6.96 12.90 -1.29
CA ARG A 481 -7.97 12.28 -2.16
C ARG A 481 -9.10 11.69 -1.32
N ARG A 482 -10.34 11.94 -1.74
CA ARG A 482 -11.55 11.31 -1.19
C ARG A 482 -12.26 10.52 -2.27
N ASN A 483 -12.69 9.31 -1.93
CA ASN A 483 -13.44 8.41 -2.79
C ASN A 483 -14.94 8.76 -2.67
N GLY A 484 -15.68 8.63 -3.78
CA GLY A 484 -17.14 8.79 -3.75
C GLY A 484 -17.86 7.64 -3.04
N GLU A 485 -17.24 6.45 -3.05
CA GLU A 485 -17.75 5.23 -2.44
C GLU A 485 -16.64 4.55 -1.63
N ARG A 486 -17.02 3.59 -0.78
CA ARG A 486 -16.05 2.76 -0.07
C ARG A 486 -15.28 1.89 -1.07
N THR A 487 -13.99 1.69 -0.83
CA THR A 487 -13.22 0.72 -1.63
C THR A 487 -13.73 -0.69 -1.38
N ARG A 488 -13.59 -1.58 -2.37
CA ARG A 488 -13.77 -3.02 -2.18
C ARG A 488 -12.45 -3.69 -1.82
N PHE A 489 -12.38 -4.31 -0.64
CA PHE A 489 -11.21 -5.09 -0.24
C PHE A 489 -11.04 -6.32 -1.13
N TYR A 490 -9.79 -6.65 -1.43
CA TYR A 490 -9.42 -7.87 -2.13
C TYR A 490 -8.08 -8.35 -1.61
N TRP A 491 -8.05 -9.64 -1.25
CA TRP A 491 -6.83 -10.40 -1.06
C TRP A 491 -7.15 -11.90 -1.23
N PRO A 492 -6.44 -12.64 -2.10
CA PRO A 492 -6.74 -14.05 -2.35
C PRO A 492 -6.80 -14.90 -1.07
N GLY A 493 -7.97 -15.49 -0.80
CA GLY A 493 -8.20 -16.32 0.39
C GLY A 493 -8.53 -15.57 1.69
N ILE A 494 -8.59 -14.24 1.66
CA ILE A 494 -9.12 -13.42 2.78
C ILE A 494 -10.43 -12.75 2.37
N SER A 495 -10.50 -12.20 1.15
CA SER A 495 -11.72 -11.55 0.66
C SER A 495 -12.85 -12.55 0.34
N THR A 496 -14.10 -12.10 0.50
CA THR A 496 -15.34 -12.89 0.37
C THR A 496 -16.08 -12.72 -0.94
#